data_AF-A0A7C5LFZ0-F1
#
_entry.id   AF-A0A7C5LFZ0-F1
#
_cell.length_a   1.000
_cell.length_b   1.000
_cell.length_c   1.000
_cell.angle_alpha   90.00
_cell.angle_beta   90.00
_cell.angle_gamma   90.00
#
_symmetry.space_group_name_H-M   'P 1'
#
loop_
_entity.id
_entity.type
_entity.pdbx_description
1 polymer ?
#
loop_
_entity_poly.entity_id
_entity_poly.type
_entity_poly.pdbx_seq_one_letter_code
_entity_poly.pdbx_strand_id
1 'polypeptide(L)'
;MKPSRLSPYSSFPARCRENQGYTLVEVIFASAIFTLIMGSIISLNLFAARASQGLSRQLEMSSNTRVLNRLLMEIKSAQSVSIRNYDGSRFLIIPPGTPQRGNALILTLYDTSNSPRQVVYWLSNNNLYRATVNASDERLWLGNVTNSQPFSAQDYLGNTLSNLIDRVVINVDMGMIVDANTKDFRQTVFIRTAGTKRN
;
A
#
# COMPACT_ATOMS: atom_id res chain seq x y z
N MET A 1 49.49 81.87 41.88
CA MET A 1 49.49 80.98 40.71
C MET A 1 48.43 79.90 40.91
N LYS A 2 47.68 79.62 39.85
CA LYS A 2 46.31 79.10 39.84
C LYS A 2 46.30 77.56 39.91
N PRO A 3 45.51 76.92 40.78
CA PRO A 3 45.42 75.47 40.85
C PRO A 3 44.62 74.87 39.69
N SER A 4 45.08 73.70 39.26
CA SER A 4 44.54 72.81 38.23
C SER A 4 43.10 72.38 38.54
N ARG A 5 42.18 72.63 37.60
CA ARG A 5 40.79 72.16 37.67
C ARG A 5 40.68 70.76 37.10
N LEU A 6 40.29 69.81 37.95
CA LEU A 6 39.90 68.46 37.59
C LEU A 6 38.59 68.49 36.77
N SER A 7 38.54 67.66 35.74
CA SER A 7 37.39 67.42 34.86
C SER A 7 36.22 66.80 35.66
N PRO A 8 34.98 67.27 35.48
CA PRO A 8 33.82 66.62 36.07
C PRO A 8 33.44 65.37 35.26
N TYR A 9 33.45 64.21 35.91
CA TYR A 9 32.80 63.00 35.41
C TYR A 9 31.31 63.29 35.20
N SER A 10 30.86 63.24 33.95
CA SER A 10 29.42 63.21 33.63
C SER A 10 28.88 61.83 33.99
N SER A 11 28.16 61.74 35.10
CA SER A 11 27.38 60.57 35.49
C SER A 11 26.20 60.39 34.52
N PHE A 12 26.23 59.34 33.70
CA PHE A 12 25.04 58.89 32.99
C PHE A 12 24.01 58.39 34.03
N PRO A 13 22.75 58.84 33.98
CA PRO A 13 21.73 58.29 34.87
C PRO A 13 21.50 56.83 34.49
N ALA A 14 21.76 55.92 35.43
CA ALA A 14 21.33 54.55 35.33
C ALA A 14 19.79 54.55 35.22
N ARG A 15 19.25 54.16 34.07
CA ARG A 15 17.82 53.81 33.96
C ARG A 15 17.58 52.68 34.95
N CYS A 16 16.91 52.98 36.06
CA CYS A 16 16.27 51.95 36.86
C CYS A 16 15.24 51.28 35.95
N ARG A 17 15.55 50.07 35.50
CA ARG A 17 14.53 49.15 34.99
C ARG A 17 13.58 48.90 36.14
N GLU A 18 12.38 49.48 36.09
CA GLU A 18 11.28 49.00 36.90
C GLU A 18 11.06 47.53 36.55
N ASN A 19 11.46 46.64 37.46
CA ASN A 19 10.92 45.29 37.48
C ASN A 19 9.46 45.42 37.93
N GLN A 20 8.58 45.69 36.96
CA GLN A 20 7.15 45.64 37.16
C GLN A 20 6.77 44.19 37.43
N GLY A 21 6.44 43.87 38.68
CA GLY A 21 5.92 42.56 39.05
C GLY A 21 4.54 42.36 38.41
N TYR A 22 4.35 41.24 37.73
CA TYR A 22 3.07 40.90 37.11
C TYR A 22 1.98 40.83 38.16
N THR A 23 0.83 41.43 37.86
CA THR A 23 -0.33 41.36 38.76
C THR A 23 -0.87 39.92 38.76
N LEU A 24 -1.41 39.46 39.90
CA LEU A 24 -1.94 38.11 40.05
C LEU A 24 -3.00 37.79 38.98
N VAL A 25 -3.79 38.78 38.61
CA VAL A 25 -4.82 38.68 37.56
C VAL A 25 -4.20 38.43 36.18
N GLU A 26 -3.11 39.11 35.84
CA GLU A 26 -2.41 38.95 34.57
C GLU A 26 -1.81 37.54 34.41
N VAL A 27 -1.28 36.97 35.50
CA VAL A 27 -0.78 35.58 35.52
C VAL A 27 -1.92 34.57 35.34
N ILE A 28 -3.10 34.81 35.94
CA ILE A 28 -4.27 33.95 35.73
C ILE A 28 -4.70 33.96 34.27
N PHE A 29 -4.85 35.13 33.65
CA PHE A 29 -5.23 35.22 32.24
C PHE A 29 -4.18 34.62 31.31
N ALA A 30 -2.88 34.88 31.56
CA ALA A 30 -1.79 34.31 30.78
C ALA A 30 -1.77 32.77 30.88
N SER A 31 -1.97 32.22 32.08
CA SER A 31 -2.03 30.77 32.28
C SER A 31 -3.26 30.14 31.62
N ALA A 32 -4.43 30.79 31.67
CA ALA A 32 -5.64 30.32 30.99
C ALA A 32 -5.45 30.27 29.47
N ILE A 33 -4.91 31.33 28.87
CA ILE A 33 -4.62 31.37 27.43
C ILE A 33 -3.58 30.30 27.06
N PHE A 34 -2.53 30.14 27.87
CA PHE A 34 -1.50 29.14 27.64
C PHE A 34 -2.06 27.70 27.65
N THR A 35 -2.89 27.36 28.63
CA THR A 35 -3.51 26.02 28.69
C THR A 35 -4.45 25.76 27.51
N LEU A 36 -5.18 26.78 27.06
CA LEU A 36 -6.05 26.66 25.88
C LEU A 36 -5.22 26.39 24.62
N ILE A 37 -4.16 27.16 24.39
CA ILE A 37 -3.26 26.99 23.24
C ILE A 37 -2.61 25.60 23.27
N MET A 38 -2.10 25.19 24.44
CA MET A 38 -1.45 23.89 24.58
C MET A 38 -2.44 22.74 24.33
N GLY A 39 -3.66 22.85 24.85
CA GLY A 39 -4.74 21.90 24.58
C GLY A 39 -5.07 21.81 23.08
N SER A 40 -5.17 22.95 22.39
CA SER A 40 -5.39 22.98 20.94
C SER A 40 -4.27 22.29 20.18
N ILE A 41 -3.00 22.55 20.50
CA ILE A 41 -1.86 21.93 19.81
C ILE A 41 -1.87 20.41 19.99
N ILE A 42 -2.12 19.92 21.21
CA ILE A 42 -2.19 18.47 21.48
C ILE A 42 -3.33 17.82 20.68
N SER A 43 -4.51 18.44 20.67
CA SER A 43 -5.66 17.93 19.90
C SER A 43 -5.38 17.88 18.40
N LEU A 44 -4.71 18.90 17.86
CA LEU A 44 -4.33 18.98 16.45
C LEU A 44 -3.33 17.89 16.08
N ASN A 45 -2.31 17.68 16.92
CA ASN A 45 -1.31 16.63 16.70
C ASN A 45 -1.93 15.22 16.73
N LEU A 46 -2.86 14.96 17.66
CA LEU A 46 -3.56 13.68 17.71
C LEU A 46 -4.46 13.46 16.49
N PHE A 47 -5.16 14.52 16.05
CA PHE A 47 -5.97 14.48 14.85
C PHE A 47 -5.11 14.23 13.61
N ALA A 48 -3.99 14.94 13.46
CA ALA A 48 -3.06 14.77 12.35
C ALA A 48 -2.51 13.35 12.27
N ALA A 49 -2.16 12.75 13.42
CA ALA A 49 -1.69 11.36 13.48
C ALA A 49 -2.77 10.34 13.05
N ARG A 50 -4.04 10.55 13.44
CA ARG A 50 -5.14 9.68 13.00
C ARG A 50 -5.46 9.86 11.51
N ALA A 51 -5.45 11.09 11.03
CA ALA A 51 -5.70 11.40 9.63
C ALA A 51 -4.62 10.80 8.71
N SER A 52 -3.34 10.89 9.10
CA SER A 52 -2.24 10.33 8.30
C SER A 52 -2.32 8.81 8.20
N GLN A 53 -2.63 8.10 9.30
CA GLN A 53 -2.85 6.65 9.27
C GLN A 53 -4.00 6.24 8.33
N GLY A 54 -5.11 6.98 8.35
CA GLY A 54 -6.24 6.73 7.46
C GLY A 54 -5.88 6.91 5.99
N LEU A 55 -5.14 7.98 5.67
CA LEU A 55 -4.69 8.27 4.31
C LEU A 55 -3.71 7.22 3.79
N SER A 56 -2.70 6.84 4.59
CA SER A 56 -1.74 5.80 4.20
C SER A 56 -2.42 4.49 3.82
N ARG A 57 -3.42 4.05 4.61
CA ARG A 57 -4.21 2.84 4.31
C ARG A 57 -4.97 2.94 2.98
N GLN A 58 -5.62 4.08 2.73
CA GLN A 58 -6.34 4.29 1.47
C GLN A 58 -5.40 4.27 0.26
N LEU A 59 -4.21 4.83 0.39
CA LEU A 59 -3.20 4.82 -0.66
C LEU A 59 -2.70 3.41 -0.95
N GLU A 60 -2.45 2.60 0.07
CA GLU A 60 -2.05 1.19 -0.08
C GLU A 60 -3.17 0.34 -0.71
N MET A 61 -4.42 0.53 -0.30
CA MET A 61 -5.55 -0.14 -0.94
C MET A 61 -5.71 0.27 -2.41
N SER A 62 -5.52 1.56 -2.70
CA SER A 62 -5.59 2.08 -4.07
C SER A 62 -4.46 1.51 -4.94
N SER A 63 -3.23 1.47 -4.44
CA SER A 63 -2.09 0.91 -5.17
C SER A 63 -2.30 -0.59 -5.46
N ASN A 64 -2.72 -1.36 -4.47
CA ASN A 64 -3.04 -2.79 -4.62
C ASN A 64 -4.16 -3.02 -5.64
N THR A 65 -5.22 -2.19 -5.61
CA THR A 65 -6.32 -2.28 -6.58
C THR A 65 -5.85 -1.98 -8.00
N ARG A 66 -4.97 -0.99 -8.20
CA ARG A 66 -4.38 -0.68 -9.52
C ARG A 66 -3.57 -1.85 -10.08
N VAL A 67 -2.80 -2.52 -9.22
CA VAL A 67 -2.00 -3.70 -9.58
C VAL A 67 -2.89 -4.86 -10.04
N LEU A 68 -3.99 -5.11 -9.33
CA LEU A 68 -4.97 -6.14 -9.70
C LEU A 68 -5.75 -5.79 -10.97
N ASN A 69 -6.15 -4.52 -11.14
CA ASN A 69 -6.75 -4.06 -12.39
C ASN A 69 -5.82 -4.27 -13.58
N ARG A 70 -4.51 -4.09 -13.39
CA ARG A 70 -3.52 -4.37 -14.43
C ARG A 70 -3.43 -5.87 -14.75
N LEU A 71 -3.41 -6.74 -13.74
CA LEU A 71 -3.49 -8.19 -13.94
C LEU A 71 -4.76 -8.57 -14.73
N LEU A 72 -5.91 -8.00 -14.36
CA LEU A 72 -7.19 -8.21 -15.05
C LEU A 72 -7.12 -7.79 -16.52
N MET A 73 -6.56 -6.60 -16.80
CA MET A 73 -6.35 -6.15 -18.17
C MET A 73 -5.45 -7.10 -18.97
N GLU A 74 -4.36 -7.59 -18.36
CA GLU A 74 -3.46 -8.56 -18.98
C GLU A 74 -4.17 -9.91 -19.24
N ILE A 75 -5.04 -10.38 -18.34
CA ILE A 75 -5.88 -11.57 -18.55
C ILE A 75 -6.86 -11.35 -19.72
N LYS A 76 -7.50 -10.18 -19.77
CA LYS A 76 -8.43 -9.85 -20.86
C LYS A 76 -7.74 -9.75 -22.21
N SER A 77 -6.51 -9.23 -22.27
CA SER A 77 -5.75 -9.11 -23.52
C SER A 77 -5.04 -10.40 -23.93
N ALA A 78 -4.67 -11.29 -23.00
CA ALA A 78 -3.91 -12.52 -23.29
C ALA A 78 -4.68 -13.49 -24.17
N GLN A 79 -4.18 -13.84 -25.35
CA GLN A 79 -4.86 -14.73 -26.30
C GLN A 79 -5.15 -16.13 -25.74
N SER A 80 -4.20 -16.68 -24.97
CA SER A 80 -4.39 -17.96 -24.27
C SER A 80 -3.98 -17.82 -22.81
N VAL A 81 -4.67 -18.55 -21.94
CA VAL A 81 -4.46 -18.55 -20.49
C VAL A 81 -4.40 -19.98 -19.99
N SER A 82 -3.39 -20.29 -19.18
CA SER A 82 -3.26 -21.59 -18.52
C SER A 82 -2.96 -21.44 -17.03
N ILE A 83 -3.66 -22.21 -16.22
CA ILE A 83 -3.45 -22.27 -14.77
C ILE A 83 -2.49 -23.40 -14.48
N ARG A 84 -1.55 -23.15 -13.59
CA ARG A 84 -0.48 -24.08 -13.23
C ARG A 84 -0.21 -24.06 -11.74
N ASN A 85 0.57 -25.05 -11.30
CA ASN A 85 1.15 -25.04 -9.96
C ASN A 85 2.65 -24.73 -10.03
N TYR A 86 3.12 -23.85 -9.16
CA TYR A 86 4.53 -23.56 -8.97
C TYR A 86 5.03 -24.25 -7.70
N ASP A 87 6.05 -25.10 -7.84
CA ASP A 87 6.63 -25.90 -6.75
C ASP A 87 7.87 -25.25 -6.09
N GLY A 88 8.21 -24.02 -6.49
CA GLY A 88 9.44 -23.33 -6.07
C GLY A 88 10.57 -23.40 -7.11
N SER A 89 10.44 -24.23 -8.15
CA SER A 89 11.45 -24.35 -9.21
C SER A 89 10.85 -24.36 -10.61
N ARG A 90 9.70 -25.01 -10.80
CA ARG A 90 9.07 -25.21 -12.11
C ARG A 90 7.56 -25.01 -12.07
N PHE A 91 7.00 -24.75 -13.24
CA PHE A 91 5.56 -24.61 -13.45
C PHE A 91 4.96 -25.94 -13.92
N LEU A 92 4.33 -26.65 -13.00
CA LEU A 92 3.65 -27.92 -13.21
C LEU A 92 2.26 -27.72 -13.83
N ILE A 93 1.94 -28.53 -14.83
CA ILE A 93 0.61 -28.55 -15.47
C ILE A 93 -0.37 -29.27 -14.54
N ILE A 94 -1.60 -28.75 -14.45
CA ILE A 94 -2.70 -29.39 -13.73
C ILE A 94 -3.34 -30.43 -14.67
N PRO A 95 -3.33 -31.73 -14.34
CA PRO A 95 -3.85 -32.77 -15.22
C PRO A 95 -5.34 -32.59 -15.53
N PRO A 96 -5.81 -32.94 -16.74
CA PRO A 96 -7.22 -32.98 -17.07
C PRO A 96 -7.96 -33.97 -16.15
N GLY A 97 -9.21 -33.68 -15.81
CA GLY A 97 -10.01 -34.42 -14.85
C GLY A 97 -9.85 -33.95 -13.40
N THR A 98 -8.89 -33.07 -13.11
CA THR A 98 -8.75 -32.43 -11.78
C THR A 98 -9.20 -30.98 -11.81
N PRO A 99 -9.76 -30.43 -10.71
CA PRO A 99 -10.20 -29.04 -10.67
C PRO A 99 -9.06 -28.09 -11.06
N GLN A 100 -9.30 -27.26 -12.08
CA GLN A 100 -8.33 -26.33 -12.65
C GLN A 100 -8.16 -25.12 -11.72
N ARG A 101 -7.47 -25.32 -10.59
CA ARG A 101 -7.10 -24.30 -9.60
C ARG A 101 -5.62 -24.43 -9.26
N GLY A 102 -4.94 -23.30 -9.10
CA GLY A 102 -3.52 -23.31 -8.80
C GLY A 102 -2.98 -22.01 -8.24
N ASN A 103 -1.69 -22.06 -7.92
CA ASN A 103 -0.93 -20.92 -7.40
C ASN A 103 -0.17 -20.15 -8.48
N ALA A 104 -0.26 -20.57 -9.75
CA ALA A 104 0.36 -19.88 -10.89
C ALA A 104 -0.59 -19.72 -12.07
N LEU A 105 -0.36 -18.67 -12.85
CA LEU A 105 -1.11 -18.29 -14.03
C LEU A 105 -0.13 -17.89 -15.13
N ILE A 106 -0.24 -18.53 -16.29
CA ILE A 106 0.53 -18.20 -17.48
C ILE A 106 -0.40 -17.59 -18.50
N LEU A 107 -0.02 -16.41 -18.98
CA LEU A 107 -0.73 -15.63 -19.97
C LEU A 107 0.14 -15.54 -21.23
N THR A 108 -0.41 -15.94 -22.38
CA THR A 108 0.25 -15.71 -23.67
C THR A 108 -0.39 -14.49 -24.32
N LEU A 109 0.39 -13.42 -24.40
CA LEU A 109 0.04 -12.16 -25.04
C LEU A 109 0.70 -12.11 -26.42
N TYR A 110 0.12 -11.36 -27.34
CA TYR A 110 0.73 -11.06 -28.63
C TYR A 110 0.97 -9.56 -28.71
N ASP A 111 2.15 -9.17 -29.16
CA ASP A 111 2.46 -7.77 -29.45
C ASP A 111 1.96 -7.38 -30.85
N THR A 112 2.16 -6.11 -31.22
CA THR A 112 1.78 -5.59 -32.54
C THR A 112 2.55 -6.23 -33.70
N SER A 113 3.68 -6.90 -33.42
CA SER A 113 4.47 -7.64 -34.40
C SER A 113 4.06 -9.12 -34.52
N ASN A 114 3.00 -9.52 -33.82
CA ASN A 114 2.52 -10.90 -33.71
C ASN A 114 3.54 -11.86 -33.08
N SER A 115 4.46 -11.33 -32.27
CA SER A 115 5.41 -12.13 -31.51
C SER A 115 4.78 -12.58 -30.19
N PRO A 116 4.80 -13.89 -29.86
CA PRO A 116 4.22 -14.38 -28.61
C PRO A 116 5.08 -13.94 -27.43
N ARG A 117 4.47 -13.20 -26.51
CA ARG A 117 5.05 -12.82 -25.22
C ARG A 117 4.32 -13.53 -24.10
N GLN A 118 5.03 -14.36 -23.34
CA GLN A 118 4.45 -15.02 -22.18
C GLN A 118 4.72 -14.24 -20.91
N VAL A 119 3.69 -14.00 -20.12
CA VAL A 119 3.77 -13.40 -18.78
C VAL A 119 3.30 -14.44 -17.77
N VAL A 120 4.08 -14.62 -16.73
CA VAL A 120 3.82 -15.59 -15.67
C VAL A 120 3.60 -14.86 -14.36
N TYR A 121 2.54 -15.25 -13.68
CA TYR A 121 2.23 -14.86 -12.31
C TYR A 121 2.30 -16.08 -11.43
N TRP A 122 2.94 -15.98 -10.27
CA TRP A 122 3.00 -17.09 -9.33
C TRP A 122 3.05 -16.61 -7.89
N LEU A 123 2.46 -17.40 -7.02
CA LEU A 123 2.50 -17.18 -5.59
C LEU A 123 3.63 -18.00 -4.97
N SER A 124 4.53 -17.33 -4.25
CA SER A 124 5.57 -17.95 -3.45
C SER A 124 5.68 -17.19 -2.12
N ASN A 125 5.70 -17.91 -0.99
CA ASN A 125 5.83 -17.32 0.35
C ASN A 125 4.88 -16.13 0.61
N ASN A 126 3.58 -16.30 0.31
CA ASN A 126 2.55 -15.25 0.46
C ASN A 126 2.75 -14.00 -0.41
N ASN A 127 3.68 -14.05 -1.35
CA ASN A 127 3.96 -12.97 -2.28
C ASN A 127 3.63 -13.41 -3.70
N LEU A 128 2.88 -12.58 -4.40
CA LEU A 128 2.60 -12.75 -5.82
C LEU A 128 3.70 -12.08 -6.62
N TYR A 129 4.38 -12.86 -7.45
CA TYR A 129 5.40 -12.41 -8.37
C TYR A 129 4.86 -12.36 -9.79
N ARG A 130 5.49 -11.53 -10.61
CA ARG A 130 5.25 -11.42 -12.04
C ARG A 130 6.58 -11.40 -12.77
N ALA A 131 6.69 -12.16 -13.85
CA ALA A 131 7.81 -12.07 -14.79
C ALA A 131 7.32 -12.29 -16.23
N THR A 132 8.09 -11.82 -17.18
CA THR A 132 7.96 -12.16 -18.59
C THR A 132 8.93 -13.32 -18.87
N VAL A 133 8.45 -14.36 -19.55
CA VAL A 133 9.29 -15.49 -19.94
C VAL A 133 10.42 -14.98 -20.85
N ASN A 134 11.64 -15.46 -20.61
CA ASN A 134 12.86 -15.05 -21.31
C ASN A 134 13.27 -13.57 -21.08
N ALA A 135 12.72 -12.91 -20.08
CA ALA A 135 13.19 -11.61 -19.61
C ALA A 135 13.69 -11.72 -18.17
N SER A 136 14.63 -10.85 -17.80
CA SER A 136 15.10 -10.69 -16.42
C SER A 136 14.29 -9.61 -15.69
N ASP A 137 12.95 -9.72 -15.72
CA ASP A 137 12.00 -8.73 -15.19
C ASP A 137 11.14 -9.27 -14.05
N GLU A 138 11.68 -10.19 -13.25
CA GLU A 138 11.01 -10.67 -12.05
C GLU A 138 10.79 -9.52 -11.06
N ARG A 139 9.53 -9.37 -10.66
CA ARG A 139 9.13 -8.35 -9.69
C ARG A 139 8.09 -8.89 -8.73
N LEU A 140 8.21 -8.46 -7.48
CA LEU A 140 7.13 -8.54 -6.52
C LEU A 140 5.95 -7.72 -7.06
N TRP A 141 4.84 -8.38 -7.30
CA TRP A 141 3.61 -7.75 -7.79
C TRP A 141 2.72 -7.35 -6.62
N LEU A 142 2.53 -8.27 -5.68
CA LEU A 142 1.61 -8.09 -4.56
C LEU A 142 2.15 -8.85 -3.33
N GLY A 143 2.20 -8.19 -2.18
CA GLY A 143 2.64 -8.81 -0.92
C GLY A 143 1.48 -9.27 -0.05
N ASN A 144 1.78 -10.14 0.93
CA ASN A 144 0.86 -10.53 2.00
C ASN A 144 -0.48 -11.13 1.52
N VAL A 145 -0.43 -11.94 0.47
CA VAL A 145 -1.57 -12.70 -0.04
C VAL A 145 -1.84 -13.89 0.89
N THR A 146 -3.09 -14.05 1.32
CA THR A 146 -3.49 -15.10 2.27
C THR A 146 -3.91 -16.41 1.61
N ASN A 147 -4.40 -16.36 0.38
CA ASN A 147 -4.85 -17.53 -0.36
C ASN A 147 -3.66 -18.31 -0.92
N SER A 148 -3.67 -19.64 -0.78
CA SER A 148 -2.66 -20.53 -1.37
C SER A 148 -2.86 -20.78 -2.87
N GLN A 149 -4.12 -20.76 -3.33
CA GLN A 149 -4.51 -21.01 -4.73
C GLN A 149 -5.47 -19.91 -5.21
N PRO A 150 -4.97 -18.73 -5.57
CA PRO A 150 -5.80 -17.59 -5.95
C PRO A 150 -6.40 -17.68 -7.37
N PHE A 151 -5.89 -18.58 -8.21
CA PHE A 151 -6.30 -18.70 -9.60
C PHE A 151 -7.19 -19.93 -9.81
N SER A 152 -8.33 -19.73 -10.45
CA SER A 152 -9.24 -20.83 -10.82
C SER A 152 -9.88 -20.60 -12.18
N ALA A 153 -10.01 -21.67 -12.95
CA ALA A 153 -10.73 -21.71 -14.20
C ALA A 153 -12.16 -22.18 -13.91
N GLN A 154 -13.13 -21.34 -14.23
CA GLN A 154 -14.53 -21.54 -13.91
C GLN A 154 -15.40 -21.45 -15.16
N ASP A 155 -16.60 -22.00 -15.08
CA ASP A 155 -17.67 -21.72 -16.02
C ASP A 155 -18.33 -20.35 -15.71
N TYR A 156 -19.32 -19.96 -16.52
CA TYR A 156 -20.09 -18.74 -16.31
C TYR A 156 -21.02 -18.80 -15.07
N LEU A 157 -21.18 -19.98 -14.47
CA LEU A 157 -21.99 -20.24 -13.27
C LEU A 157 -21.14 -20.26 -11.98
N GLY A 158 -19.80 -20.16 -12.08
CA GLY A 158 -18.86 -20.15 -10.97
C GLY A 158 -18.32 -21.54 -10.55
N ASN A 159 -18.65 -22.60 -11.29
CA ASN A 159 -18.12 -23.93 -11.02
C ASN A 159 -16.72 -24.05 -11.59
N THR A 160 -15.79 -24.62 -10.83
CA THR A 160 -14.44 -24.87 -11.32
C THR A 160 -14.43 -26.01 -12.32
N LEU A 161 -13.85 -25.75 -13.47
CA LEU A 161 -13.74 -26.72 -14.55
C LEU A 161 -12.69 -27.77 -14.17
N SER A 162 -12.99 -29.03 -14.43
CA SER A 162 -12.01 -30.14 -14.34
C SER A 162 -11.34 -30.41 -15.69
N ASN A 163 -11.97 -29.98 -16.78
CA ASN A 163 -11.47 -30.06 -18.14
C ASN A 163 -11.50 -28.66 -18.77
N LEU A 164 -10.39 -28.25 -19.38
CA LEU A 164 -10.29 -26.98 -20.08
C LEU A 164 -11.12 -27.07 -21.37
N ILE A 165 -12.28 -26.42 -21.37
CA ILE A 165 -13.14 -26.21 -22.55
C ILE A 165 -12.74 -24.92 -23.27
N ASP A 166 -13.13 -24.77 -24.54
CA ASP A 166 -12.82 -23.59 -25.38
C ASP A 166 -13.28 -22.25 -24.78
N ARG A 167 -14.18 -22.23 -23.79
CA ARG A 167 -14.59 -20.99 -23.10
C ARG A 167 -14.45 -21.15 -21.60
N VAL A 168 -13.56 -20.36 -21.00
CA VAL A 168 -13.28 -20.39 -19.58
C VAL A 168 -13.33 -19.00 -18.99
N VAL A 169 -13.85 -18.90 -17.78
CA VAL A 169 -13.76 -17.71 -16.93
C VAL A 169 -12.59 -17.90 -15.99
N ILE A 170 -11.58 -17.05 -16.11
CA ILE A 170 -10.47 -17.02 -15.15
C ILE A 170 -10.91 -16.18 -13.97
N ASN A 171 -11.12 -16.82 -12.84
CA ASN A 171 -11.41 -16.17 -11.58
C ASN A 171 -10.11 -16.02 -10.77
N VAL A 172 -9.90 -14.79 -10.32
CA VAL A 172 -8.81 -14.35 -9.47
C VAL A 172 -9.44 -13.92 -8.15
N ASP A 173 -9.22 -14.72 -7.11
CA ASP A 173 -9.67 -14.41 -5.75
C ASP A 173 -8.45 -14.30 -4.83
N MET A 174 -8.14 -13.08 -4.40
CA MET A 174 -7.01 -12.82 -3.51
C MET A 174 -7.50 -12.12 -2.25
N GLY A 175 -7.27 -12.77 -1.10
CA GLY A 175 -7.28 -12.14 0.21
C GLY A 175 -5.92 -11.50 0.48
N MET A 176 -5.91 -10.26 0.96
CA MET A 176 -4.69 -9.53 1.32
C MET A 176 -4.74 -8.99 2.74
N ILE A 177 -3.60 -8.97 3.42
CA ILE A 177 -3.43 -8.28 4.70
C ILE A 177 -2.80 -6.91 4.43
N VAL A 178 -3.56 -5.85 4.74
CA VAL A 178 -3.15 -4.44 4.49
C VAL A 178 -2.45 -3.82 5.70
N ASP A 179 -2.53 -4.41 6.90
CA ASP A 179 -1.91 -3.86 8.11
C ASP A 179 -0.86 -4.83 8.69
N ALA A 180 0.38 -4.35 8.85
CA ALA A 180 1.49 -5.10 9.46
C ALA A 180 1.50 -4.98 10.99
N ASN A 181 0.63 -4.18 11.60
CA ASN A 181 0.58 -4.04 13.05
C ASN A 181 -0.20 -5.22 13.68
N THR A 182 0.56 -6.26 14.02
CA THR A 182 0.11 -7.55 14.57
C THR A 182 -0.76 -7.50 15.83
N LYS A 183 -0.98 -6.33 16.45
CA LYS A 183 -1.59 -6.27 17.78
C LYS A 183 -3.09 -5.99 17.81
N ASP A 184 -3.67 -5.31 16.82
CA ASP A 184 -5.07 -4.87 17.00
C ASP A 184 -6.06 -5.46 16.00
N PHE A 185 -5.87 -5.43 14.68
CA PHE A 185 -6.86 -6.03 13.77
C PHE A 185 -6.24 -6.49 12.46
N ARG A 186 -6.40 -7.78 12.13
CA ARG A 186 -6.10 -8.29 10.79
C ARG A 186 -7.27 -7.95 9.87
N GLN A 187 -7.11 -6.90 9.07
CA GLN A 187 -8.08 -6.60 8.03
C GLN A 187 -7.72 -7.40 6.77
N THR A 188 -8.57 -8.36 6.42
CA THR A 188 -8.47 -9.11 5.17
C THR A 188 -9.36 -8.45 4.12
N VAL A 189 -8.75 -8.00 3.03
CA VAL A 189 -9.48 -7.47 1.87
C VAL A 189 -9.55 -8.58 0.83
N PHE A 190 -10.77 -8.95 0.43
CA PHE A 190 -11.01 -9.89 -0.67
C PHE A 190 -11.26 -9.10 -1.94
N ILE A 191 -10.42 -9.29 -2.94
CA ILE A 191 -10.65 -8.72 -4.27
C ILE A 191 -10.89 -9.89 -5.21
N ARG A 192 -12.15 -9.98 -5.67
CA ARG A 192 -12.60 -10.97 -6.65
C ARG A 192 -12.69 -10.32 -8.01
N THR A 193 -12.18 -11.04 -9.01
CA THR A 193 -12.16 -10.56 -10.38
C THR A 193 -12.27 -11.73 -11.33
N ALA A 194 -13.10 -11.59 -12.35
CA ALA A 194 -13.32 -12.63 -13.37
C ALA A 194 -13.11 -12.07 -14.78
N GLY A 195 -12.49 -12.86 -15.65
CA GLY A 195 -12.35 -12.57 -17.08
C GLY A 195 -12.72 -13.78 -17.93
N THR A 196 -13.66 -13.61 -18.86
CA THR A 196 -14.04 -14.66 -19.82
C THR A 196 -13.07 -14.67 -21.00
N LYS A 197 -12.54 -15.85 -21.35
CA LYS A 197 -11.64 -16.02 -22.50
C LYS A 197 -12.03 -17.25 -23.31
N ARG A 198 -11.77 -17.20 -24.61
CA ARG A 198 -11.69 -18.39 -25.46
C ARG A 198 -10.28 -18.95 -25.44
N ASN A 199 -10.13 -20.26 -25.25
CA ASN A 199 -8.84 -20.95 -25.35
C ASN A 199 -8.48 -21.17 -26.83
#